data_AF-A0A7F5QWK5-F1
#
_entry.id   AF-A0A7F5QWK5-F1
#
_cell.length_a   1.000
_cell.length_b   1.000
_cell.length_c   1.000
_cell.angle_alpha   90.00
_cell.angle_beta   90.00
_cell.angle_gamma   90.00
#
_symmetry.space_group_name_H-M   'P 1'
#
loop_
_entity.id
_entity.type
_entity.pdbx_description
1 polymer ?
#
loop_
_entity_poly.entity_id
_entity_poly.type
_entity_poly.pdbx_seq_one_letter_code
_entity_poly.pdbx_strand_id
1 'polypeptide(L)'
;MDLCSQKKDFKQNNPPGEVNRPDNCPSANKNEVALTRSSTEDFTNKNKYIVEFVEETIKYKNKVKTCNIDLYCDLCEIGALEVALEGLDGITIEGLWTRIVNALEDTYISDKLKNYVWENIRYRKEIDFYELENPRPNLFVHDRYQNIDDELGLVLDVKVPDIYEYSPVNDKQNGIVGSCKDYYSRKLVSNEVRELNWYELMEKYGNKLVIVASQNLRKHSLFNDLCDPLVELMDSQYCVLERIGRSRKQGEVTQGKMSLQCIAKDPKTLFYYRKLLEEKLLITKQTFMMKSNNSNMNGNVLHLLKFYNERKPKAQVLTEKIVNILKEKPHYRMDYVELRKLFSNNEEISKLLKLPIFQKFVRTDVPLRYRDFYPDAPKYEWKLKKKDKEKTVRAIELIDPQLNVASCWNEENVSDLSSDDEALSEISLTDSTLTQVFKIVFDSDSKGITMKDIQRLTNLDFYSVRAIVRILVKRKAVQSFKIDREKQRIVK
;
A
#
# COMPACT_ATOMS: atom_id res chain seq x y z
N MET A 1 23.50 73.45 8.82
CA MET A 1 24.61 72.63 8.28
C MET A 1 23.99 71.77 7.19
N ASP A 2 23.83 72.19 5.93
CA ASP A 2 24.75 72.90 5.00
C ASP A 2 25.91 71.98 4.58
N LEU A 3 26.20 71.67 3.31
CA LEU A 3 25.64 72.02 1.98
C LEU A 3 25.66 70.73 1.10
N CYS A 4 24.72 70.41 0.19
CA CYS A 4 24.23 71.07 -1.03
C CYS A 4 25.15 70.92 -2.29
N SER A 5 24.55 70.50 -3.42
CA SER A 5 25.03 70.59 -4.82
C SER A 5 26.12 69.61 -5.32
N GLN A 6 26.19 69.21 -6.61
CA GLN A 6 25.34 69.54 -7.77
C GLN A 6 25.32 68.45 -8.89
N LYS A 7 24.39 68.60 -9.86
CA LYS A 7 24.22 67.76 -11.07
C LYS A 7 25.23 68.10 -12.19
N LYS A 8 25.37 67.21 -13.20
CA LYS A 8 25.19 67.56 -14.64
C LYS A 8 25.11 66.34 -15.57
N ASP A 9 24.32 66.49 -16.64
CA ASP A 9 24.12 65.55 -17.76
C ASP A 9 25.08 65.81 -18.95
N PHE A 10 24.98 64.96 -19.99
CA PHE A 10 25.28 65.11 -21.45
C PHE A 10 25.94 63.80 -21.97
N LYS A 11 25.34 62.92 -22.80
CA LYS A 11 24.79 62.97 -24.19
C LYS A 11 25.77 62.56 -25.32
N GLN A 12 25.43 61.43 -25.97
CA GLN A 12 25.58 61.07 -27.41
C GLN A 12 26.98 61.01 -28.08
N ASN A 13 27.34 59.85 -28.66
CA ASN A 13 27.57 59.66 -30.13
C ASN A 13 27.98 58.20 -30.50
N ASN A 14 27.80 57.84 -31.79
CA ASN A 14 28.21 56.59 -32.47
C ASN A 14 29.20 56.94 -33.63
N PRO A 15 29.50 56.02 -34.58
CA PRO A 15 30.33 54.80 -34.57
C PRO A 15 31.70 55.14 -35.28
N PRO A 16 32.36 54.40 -36.23
CA PRO A 16 32.32 53.00 -36.68
C PRO A 16 33.72 52.30 -36.74
N GLY A 17 33.80 51.09 -37.32
CA GLY A 17 35.05 50.43 -37.72
C GLY A 17 34.86 48.96 -38.16
N GLU A 18 35.41 48.56 -39.32
CA GLU A 18 35.12 47.28 -40.01
C GLU A 18 36.37 46.75 -40.75
N VAL A 19 36.75 45.47 -40.60
CA VAL A 19 37.85 44.82 -41.38
C VAL A 19 37.64 43.31 -41.62
N ASN A 20 37.20 42.97 -42.84
CA ASN A 20 37.58 41.87 -43.77
C ASN A 20 37.74 40.37 -43.39
N ARG A 21 37.38 39.52 -44.38
CA ARG A 21 37.73 38.08 -44.56
C ARG A 21 38.99 37.91 -45.46
N PRO A 22 39.50 36.69 -45.79
CA PRO A 22 38.91 35.73 -46.78
C PRO A 22 38.76 34.29 -46.20
N ASP A 23 37.82 33.41 -46.60
CA ASP A 23 37.48 32.78 -47.90
C ASP A 23 38.43 31.64 -48.38
N ASN A 24 37.96 30.38 -48.32
CA ASN A 24 37.96 29.43 -49.47
C ASN A 24 37.24 28.09 -49.18
N CYS A 25 36.72 27.45 -50.23
CA CYS A 25 36.13 26.09 -50.23
C CYS A 25 37.13 25.07 -50.84
N PRO A 26 36.79 23.76 -50.90
CA PRO A 26 36.03 23.26 -52.06
C PRO A 26 35.01 22.14 -51.75
N SER A 27 34.34 21.64 -52.79
CA SER A 27 33.28 20.62 -52.73
C SER A 27 33.62 19.37 -53.56
N ALA A 28 32.98 18.21 -53.27
CA ALA A 28 32.22 17.39 -54.25
C ALA A 28 32.00 15.90 -53.87
N ASN A 29 30.73 15.49 -53.82
CA ASN A 29 30.11 14.27 -54.37
C ASN A 29 30.54 12.81 -54.02
N LYS A 30 29.48 12.05 -53.67
CA LYS A 30 29.14 10.66 -54.08
C LYS A 30 29.97 9.45 -53.58
N ASN A 31 29.29 8.58 -52.83
CA ASN A 31 28.74 7.35 -53.42
C ASN A 31 27.55 6.81 -52.60
N GLU A 32 26.66 6.06 -53.27
CA GLU A 32 25.48 5.41 -52.67
C GLU A 32 25.73 3.91 -52.43
N VAL A 33 25.22 3.37 -51.33
CA VAL A 33 24.65 2.02 -51.28
C VAL A 33 23.35 2.10 -50.47
N ALA A 34 22.27 1.50 -50.96
CA ALA A 34 20.92 1.71 -50.43
C ALA A 34 20.51 0.70 -49.36
N LEU A 35 19.59 1.10 -48.47
CA LEU A 35 18.68 0.19 -47.77
C LEU A 35 17.31 0.85 -47.51
N THR A 36 16.32 0.41 -48.28
CA THR A 36 14.85 0.42 -48.05
C THR A 36 14.19 1.58 -47.28
N ARG A 37 13.28 2.30 -47.96
CA ARG A 37 12.19 3.05 -47.32
C ARG A 37 11.18 2.10 -46.66
N SER A 38 10.89 2.33 -45.38
CA SER A 38 9.60 1.99 -44.74
C SER A 38 9.32 2.98 -43.61
N SER A 39 9.12 4.24 -44.00
CA SER A 39 9.10 5.40 -43.10
C SER A 39 7.69 5.84 -42.70
N THR A 40 7.55 6.23 -41.42
CA THR A 40 6.68 7.34 -40.96
C THR A 40 5.16 7.21 -41.14
N GLU A 41 4.53 6.14 -40.63
CA GLU A 41 3.07 6.15 -40.32
C GLU A 41 2.73 5.78 -38.85
N ASP A 42 3.50 4.91 -38.17
CA ASP A 42 3.17 4.46 -36.80
C ASP A 42 3.48 5.48 -35.66
N PHE A 43 4.35 6.47 -35.89
CA PHE A 43 4.82 7.37 -34.82
C PHE A 43 3.93 8.59 -34.55
N THR A 44 3.00 8.92 -35.44
CA THR A 44 2.09 10.07 -35.29
C THR A 44 0.78 9.68 -34.57
N ASN A 45 0.21 8.52 -34.87
CA ASN A 45 -1.06 8.09 -34.26
C ASN A 45 -0.96 7.78 -32.76
N LYS A 46 0.18 7.24 -32.29
CA LYS A 46 0.36 6.91 -30.87
C LYS A 46 0.45 8.15 -29.96
N ASN A 47 0.95 9.26 -30.48
CA ASN A 47 1.00 10.53 -29.75
C ASN A 47 -0.36 11.25 -29.72
N LYS A 48 -1.21 11.10 -30.74
CA LYS A 48 -2.52 11.79 -30.79
C LYS A 48 -3.44 11.37 -29.65
N TYR A 49 -3.58 10.07 -29.38
CA TYR A 49 -4.38 9.57 -28.26
C TYR A 49 -3.83 10.00 -26.88
N ILE A 50 -2.51 10.14 -26.73
CA ILE A 50 -1.90 10.60 -25.47
C ILE A 50 -2.14 12.10 -25.28
N VAL A 51 -2.02 12.91 -26.34
CA VAL A 51 -2.35 14.35 -26.29
C VAL A 51 -3.85 14.55 -26.03
N GLU A 52 -4.74 13.83 -26.73
CA GLU A 52 -6.18 13.93 -26.51
C GLU A 52 -6.59 13.47 -25.09
N PHE A 53 -5.97 12.42 -24.54
CA PHE A 53 -6.22 11.99 -23.15
C PHE A 53 -5.67 12.97 -22.10
N VAL A 54 -4.52 13.60 -22.34
CA VAL A 54 -3.96 14.66 -21.49
C VAL A 54 -4.81 15.93 -21.56
N GLU A 55 -5.27 16.32 -22.76
CA GLU A 55 -6.19 17.44 -22.94
C GLU A 55 -7.57 17.17 -22.32
N GLU A 56 -8.10 15.94 -22.38
CA GLU A 56 -9.32 15.56 -21.66
C GLU A 56 -9.15 15.54 -20.15
N THR A 57 -8.02 15.05 -19.64
CA THR A 57 -7.67 15.11 -18.20
C THR A 57 -7.55 16.57 -17.73
N ILE A 58 -6.95 17.44 -18.55
CA ILE A 58 -6.89 18.89 -18.32
C ILE A 58 -8.28 19.52 -18.41
N LYS A 59 -9.16 19.10 -19.33
CA LYS A 59 -10.57 19.52 -19.41
C LYS A 59 -11.37 19.13 -18.17
N TYR A 60 -11.16 17.92 -17.66
CA TYR A 60 -11.86 17.41 -16.48
C TYR A 60 -11.39 18.15 -15.22
N LYS A 61 -10.08 18.40 -15.08
CA LYS A 61 -9.55 19.31 -14.04
C LYS A 61 -10.11 20.73 -14.21
N ASN A 62 -10.10 21.32 -15.41
CA ASN A 62 -10.63 22.66 -15.68
C ASN A 62 -12.14 22.85 -15.42
N LYS A 63 -12.89 21.78 -15.11
CA LYS A 63 -14.26 21.87 -14.58
C LYS A 63 -14.30 22.34 -13.12
N VAL A 64 -13.16 22.30 -12.42
CA VAL A 64 -12.90 22.96 -11.13
C VAL A 64 -11.76 23.95 -11.33
N LYS A 65 -11.99 25.25 -11.09
CA LYS A 65 -10.94 26.27 -11.21
C LYS A 65 -9.99 26.26 -10.00
N THR A 66 -9.22 25.18 -9.83
CA THR A 66 -8.02 25.20 -8.96
C THR A 66 -6.96 26.10 -9.59
N CYS A 67 -6.38 27.01 -8.82
CA CYS A 67 -5.29 27.85 -9.29
C CYS A 67 -3.99 27.04 -9.40
N ASN A 68 -3.03 27.52 -10.20
CA ASN A 68 -1.68 26.94 -10.21
C ASN A 68 -1.06 26.88 -8.81
N ILE A 69 -1.43 27.82 -7.93
CA ILE A 69 -1.03 27.88 -6.51
C ILE A 69 -1.33 26.55 -5.80
N ASP A 70 -2.50 25.98 -6.03
CA ASP A 70 -2.96 24.76 -5.35
C ASP A 70 -2.01 23.59 -5.67
N LEU A 71 -1.62 23.45 -6.95
CA LEU A 71 -0.64 22.45 -7.39
C LEU A 71 0.76 22.67 -6.79
N TYR A 72 1.18 23.92 -6.56
CA TYR A 72 2.45 24.21 -5.86
C TYR A 72 2.36 23.85 -4.37
N CYS A 73 1.23 24.09 -3.72
CA CYS A 73 0.98 23.68 -2.33
C CYS A 73 0.96 22.16 -2.19
N ASP A 74 0.22 21.45 -3.04
CA ASP A 74 0.17 19.98 -3.08
C ASP A 74 1.58 19.38 -3.19
N LEU A 75 2.43 19.92 -4.07
CA LEU A 75 3.78 19.41 -4.29
C LEU A 75 4.71 19.63 -3.07
N CYS A 76 4.51 20.70 -2.32
CA CYS A 76 5.22 20.97 -1.07
C CYS A 76 4.78 20.04 0.07
N GLU A 77 3.48 19.77 0.21
CA GLU A 77 3.00 18.81 1.21
C GLU A 77 3.39 17.36 0.85
N ILE A 78 3.41 16.99 -0.44
CA ILE A 78 4.02 15.72 -0.89
C ILE A 78 5.50 15.66 -0.47
N GLY A 79 6.26 16.73 -0.70
CA GLY A 79 7.67 16.79 -0.29
C GLY A 79 7.87 16.59 1.22
N ALA A 80 7.08 17.28 2.06
CA ALA A 80 7.12 17.12 3.51
C ALA A 80 6.62 15.73 3.98
N LEU A 81 5.62 15.17 3.31
CA LEU A 81 5.09 13.82 3.57
C LEU A 81 6.14 12.74 3.26
N GLU A 82 6.85 12.84 2.14
CA GLU A 82 7.89 11.87 1.78
C GLU A 82 9.10 11.91 2.73
N VAL A 83 9.48 13.09 3.24
CA VAL A 83 10.44 13.23 4.36
C VAL A 83 9.92 12.54 5.63
N ALA A 84 8.64 12.75 5.96
CA ALA A 84 8.04 12.19 7.18
C ALA A 84 7.82 10.67 7.13
N LEU A 85 7.66 10.07 5.95
CA LEU A 85 7.44 8.63 5.79
C LEU A 85 8.72 7.80 5.79
N GLU A 86 9.92 8.39 5.69
CA GLU A 86 11.17 7.66 5.97
C GLU A 86 11.42 7.46 7.46
N GLY A 87 10.60 8.03 8.36
CA GLY A 87 10.72 7.83 9.80
C GLY A 87 11.95 8.51 10.41
N LEU A 88 12.38 8.05 11.59
CA LEU A 88 13.48 8.67 12.34
C LEU A 88 14.85 8.63 11.62
N ASP A 89 15.06 7.65 10.73
CA ASP A 89 16.25 7.55 9.85
C ASP A 89 16.43 8.74 8.89
N GLY A 90 15.34 9.44 8.55
CA GLY A 90 15.31 10.49 7.53
C GLY A 90 15.64 10.02 6.12
N ILE A 91 15.63 10.97 5.19
CA ILE A 91 15.80 10.75 3.75
C ILE A 91 17.01 11.54 3.21
N THR A 92 17.77 10.99 2.26
CA THR A 92 18.80 11.76 1.53
C THR A 92 18.15 12.67 0.47
N ILE A 93 18.88 13.67 -0.03
CA ILE A 93 18.41 14.51 -1.14
C ILE A 93 18.10 13.65 -2.39
N GLU A 94 18.94 12.66 -2.70
CA GLU A 94 18.67 11.70 -3.78
C GLU A 94 17.39 10.90 -3.51
N GLY A 95 17.28 10.27 -2.33
CA GLY A 95 16.13 9.46 -1.97
C GLY A 95 14.83 10.24 -1.99
N LEU A 96 14.86 11.53 -1.64
CA LEU A 96 13.70 12.44 -1.68
C LEU A 96 13.17 12.60 -3.10
N TRP A 97 14.03 12.87 -4.09
CA TRP A 97 13.57 12.97 -5.47
C TRP A 97 13.12 11.62 -6.02
N THR A 98 13.83 10.54 -5.70
CA THR A 98 13.44 9.16 -6.03
C THR A 98 12.07 8.79 -5.45
N ARG A 99 11.72 9.25 -4.24
CA ARG A 99 10.38 9.09 -3.65
C ARG A 99 9.31 9.95 -4.31
N ILE A 100 9.55 11.26 -4.47
CA ILE A 100 8.55 12.18 -5.03
C ILE A 100 8.22 11.80 -6.48
N VAL A 101 9.21 11.43 -7.29
CA VAL A 101 8.98 10.96 -8.67
C VAL A 101 8.13 9.68 -8.69
N ASN A 102 8.41 8.72 -7.82
CA ASN A 102 7.61 7.49 -7.70
C ASN A 102 6.18 7.75 -7.20
N ALA A 103 6.00 8.67 -6.25
CA ALA A 103 4.69 9.09 -5.74
C ALA A 103 3.84 9.75 -6.84
N LEU A 104 4.49 10.48 -7.77
CA LEU A 104 3.91 11.09 -8.97
C LEU A 104 3.92 10.17 -10.20
N GLU A 105 4.10 8.86 -10.00
CA GLU A 105 4.01 7.82 -11.04
C GLU A 105 4.94 8.10 -12.25
N ASP A 106 6.20 8.40 -11.92
CA ASP A 106 7.32 8.70 -12.82
C ASP A 106 7.15 9.95 -13.71
N THR A 107 6.24 10.85 -13.31
CA THR A 107 6.06 12.18 -13.94
C THR A 107 7.33 13.03 -13.84
N TYR A 108 7.73 13.65 -14.96
CA TYR A 108 8.88 14.55 -15.02
C TYR A 108 8.69 15.82 -14.15
N ILE A 109 9.59 16.03 -13.20
CA ILE A 109 9.65 17.24 -12.36
C ILE A 109 10.76 18.16 -12.90
N SER A 110 10.39 19.35 -13.37
CA SER A 110 11.38 20.37 -13.78
C SER A 110 12.19 20.91 -12.59
N ASP A 111 13.43 21.33 -12.82
CA ASP A 111 14.31 21.78 -11.73
C ASP A 111 13.79 23.06 -11.04
N LYS A 112 12.97 23.86 -11.71
CA LYS A 112 12.23 24.97 -11.08
C LYS A 112 11.26 24.48 -9.99
N LEU A 113 10.58 23.35 -10.22
CA LEU A 113 9.69 22.73 -9.23
C LEU A 113 10.49 22.06 -8.11
N LYS A 114 11.60 21.37 -8.43
CA LYS A 114 12.51 20.80 -7.42
C LYS A 114 13.03 21.88 -6.48
N ASN A 115 13.52 23.00 -7.01
CA ASN A 115 14.02 24.12 -6.22
C ASN A 115 12.92 24.74 -5.34
N TYR A 116 11.68 24.86 -5.84
CA TYR A 116 10.56 25.37 -5.06
C TYR A 116 10.19 24.45 -3.87
N VAL A 117 10.08 23.13 -4.12
CA VAL A 117 9.81 22.12 -3.07
C VAL A 117 10.98 22.04 -2.08
N TRP A 118 12.22 22.11 -2.56
CA TRP A 118 13.42 22.13 -1.73
C TRP A 118 13.42 23.33 -0.76
N GLU A 119 13.21 24.55 -1.25
CA GLU A 119 13.21 25.74 -0.38
C GLU A 119 12.04 25.70 0.63
N ASN A 120 10.89 25.10 0.30
CA ASN A 120 9.81 24.86 1.28
C ASN A 120 10.27 23.90 2.39
N ILE A 121 10.88 22.76 2.03
CA ILE A 121 11.41 21.76 2.97
C ILE A 121 12.52 22.36 3.84
N ARG A 122 13.43 23.13 3.24
CA ARG A 122 14.58 23.80 3.88
C ARG A 122 14.19 24.72 5.03
N TYR A 123 13.12 25.49 4.85
CA TYR A 123 12.63 26.45 5.84
C TYR A 123 11.41 25.98 6.66
N ARG A 124 10.88 24.77 6.42
CA ARG A 124 9.81 24.21 7.27
C ARG A 124 10.35 23.93 8.67
N LYS A 125 9.76 24.56 9.68
CA LYS A 125 10.19 24.48 11.10
C LYS A 125 10.13 23.07 11.71
N GLU A 126 9.37 22.17 11.09
CA GLU A 126 9.20 20.78 11.52
C GLU A 126 10.20 19.82 10.84
N ILE A 127 11.15 20.34 10.06
CA ILE A 127 12.16 19.56 9.35
C ILE A 127 13.54 20.04 9.74
N ASP A 128 14.38 19.10 10.19
CA ASP A 128 15.78 19.34 10.53
C ASP A 128 16.72 18.46 9.70
N PHE A 129 17.96 18.93 9.58
CA PHE A 129 18.97 18.37 8.70
C PHE A 129 20.15 17.87 9.53
N TYR A 130 20.58 16.65 9.26
CA TYR A 130 21.67 16.01 9.98
C TYR A 130 22.74 15.51 8.99
N GLU A 131 23.99 15.62 9.41
CA GLU A 131 25.16 15.10 8.73
C GLU A 131 25.50 13.72 9.32
N LEU A 132 25.49 12.68 8.48
CA LEU A 132 25.97 11.34 8.82
C LEU A 132 27.51 11.27 8.73
N GLU A 133 28.13 10.47 9.59
CA GLU A 133 29.57 10.18 9.51
C GLU A 133 29.97 9.61 8.14
N ASN A 134 29.18 8.68 7.63
CA ASN A 134 29.36 7.99 6.35
C ASN A 134 28.20 8.30 5.39
N PRO A 135 28.44 8.44 4.07
CA PRO A 135 27.38 8.70 3.11
C PRO A 135 26.44 7.50 2.97
N ARG A 136 25.13 7.72 2.98
CA ARG A 136 24.14 6.65 2.78
C ARG A 136 24.12 6.20 1.30
N PRO A 137 23.98 4.90 0.99
CA PRO A 137 23.74 4.44 -0.38
C PRO A 137 22.47 5.05 -0.97
N ASN A 138 22.39 5.14 -2.30
CA ASN A 138 21.19 5.62 -2.98
C ASN A 138 19.97 4.72 -2.70
N LEU A 139 18.78 5.32 -2.70
CA LEU A 139 17.53 4.65 -2.39
C LEU A 139 17.08 3.72 -3.53
N PHE A 140 17.11 2.41 -3.30
CA PHE A 140 16.52 1.44 -4.21
C PHE A 140 15.04 1.18 -3.87
N VAL A 141 14.12 1.71 -4.68
CA VAL A 141 12.68 1.44 -4.55
C VAL A 141 12.33 0.14 -5.29
N HIS A 142 12.30 -0.97 -4.55
CA HIS A 142 11.92 -2.28 -5.10
C HIS A 142 10.41 -2.40 -5.32
N ASP A 143 10.00 -2.53 -6.58
CA ASP A 143 8.65 -2.99 -6.91
C ASP A 143 8.59 -4.53 -6.92
N ARG A 144 7.99 -5.10 -5.89
CA ARG A 144 7.90 -6.57 -5.74
C ARG A 144 7.03 -7.24 -6.80
N TYR A 145 6.19 -6.48 -7.52
CA TYR A 145 5.32 -7.02 -8.56
C TYR A 145 5.99 -7.14 -9.93
N GLN A 146 7.28 -6.77 -10.06
CA GLN A 146 8.08 -7.04 -11.26
C GLN A 146 8.64 -8.47 -11.28
N ASN A 147 8.89 -9.06 -10.11
CA ASN A 147 9.47 -10.40 -9.96
C ASN A 147 8.37 -11.42 -9.69
N ILE A 148 7.69 -11.87 -10.75
CA ILE A 148 6.54 -12.79 -10.69
C ILE A 148 6.88 -14.16 -11.30
N ASP A 149 6.39 -15.21 -10.66
CA ASP A 149 6.42 -16.61 -11.12
C ASP A 149 5.37 -16.84 -12.23
N ASP A 150 5.83 -17.02 -13.48
CA ASP A 150 4.97 -17.15 -14.67
C ASP A 150 3.82 -18.18 -14.51
N GLU A 151 4.10 -19.28 -13.82
CA GLU A 151 3.21 -20.43 -13.68
C GLU A 151 1.90 -20.15 -12.92
N LEU A 152 1.93 -19.23 -11.95
CA LEU A 152 0.83 -18.99 -11.00
C LEU A 152 0.57 -17.51 -10.71
N GLY A 153 1.45 -16.60 -11.13
CA GLY A 153 1.36 -15.18 -10.79
C GLY A 153 1.73 -14.88 -9.33
N LEU A 154 2.59 -15.71 -8.72
CA LEU A 154 3.08 -15.49 -7.34
C LEU A 154 4.30 -14.58 -7.34
N VAL A 155 4.40 -13.67 -6.37
CA VAL A 155 5.61 -12.85 -6.21
C VAL A 155 6.78 -13.69 -5.70
N LEU A 156 7.97 -13.48 -6.25
CA LEU A 156 9.19 -14.17 -5.83
C LEU A 156 9.81 -13.48 -4.60
N ASP A 157 10.18 -14.27 -3.59
CA ASP A 157 10.86 -13.78 -2.38
C ASP A 157 12.35 -13.49 -2.66
N VAL A 158 12.60 -12.34 -3.28
CA VAL A 158 13.94 -11.81 -3.60
C VAL A 158 14.48 -11.00 -2.42
N LYS A 159 15.72 -11.29 -1.99
CA LYS A 159 16.41 -10.44 -1.01
C LYS A 159 16.96 -9.19 -1.70
N VAL A 160 16.44 -8.03 -1.33
CA VAL A 160 16.93 -6.72 -1.75
C VAL A 160 17.84 -6.09 -0.68
N PRO A 161 18.69 -5.11 -1.02
CA PRO A 161 19.43 -4.33 -0.03
C PRO A 161 18.47 -3.56 0.88
N ASP A 162 18.68 -3.65 2.20
CA ASP A 162 18.00 -2.81 3.18
C ASP A 162 19.01 -1.79 3.72
N ILE A 163 18.80 -0.51 3.40
CA ILE A 163 19.63 0.60 3.89
C ILE A 163 19.17 1.11 5.27
N TYR A 164 18.13 0.49 5.84
CA TYR A 164 17.50 0.91 7.09
C TYR A 164 17.49 -0.24 8.12
N GLU A 165 18.67 -0.52 8.67
CA GLU A 165 18.86 -1.50 9.74
C GLU A 165 18.00 -1.17 10.96
N TYR A 166 17.23 -2.16 11.46
CA TYR A 166 16.35 -1.94 12.61
C TYR A 166 17.16 -1.66 13.88
N SER A 167 17.09 -0.41 14.34
CA SER A 167 17.81 0.12 15.50
C SER A 167 16.84 1.01 16.29
N PRO A 168 16.05 0.42 17.23
CA PRO A 168 14.99 1.16 17.92
C PRO A 168 15.56 2.20 18.89
N VAL A 169 15.00 3.42 18.83
CA VAL A 169 15.34 4.56 19.67
C VAL A 169 14.12 4.94 20.50
N ASN A 170 14.33 5.15 21.80
CA ASN A 170 13.35 5.72 22.72
C ASN A 170 14.04 6.76 23.63
N ASP A 171 14.14 7.98 23.12
CA ASP A 171 14.67 9.14 23.84
C ASP A 171 13.51 9.87 24.53
N LYS A 172 13.24 9.46 25.77
CA LYS A 172 12.15 10.01 26.60
C LYS A 172 12.41 11.44 27.08
N GLN A 173 13.63 11.96 26.93
CA GLN A 173 13.95 13.34 27.31
C GLN A 173 13.52 14.30 26.21
N ASN A 174 13.80 13.95 24.95
CA ASN A 174 13.42 14.73 23.77
C ASN A 174 12.09 14.29 23.15
N GLY A 175 11.45 13.24 23.68
CA GLY A 175 10.17 12.71 23.19
C GLY A 175 10.28 11.97 21.86
N ILE A 176 11.46 11.46 21.50
CA ILE A 176 11.71 10.84 20.20
C ILE A 176 11.58 9.32 20.26
N VAL A 177 10.75 8.77 19.37
CA VAL A 177 10.56 7.33 19.15
C VAL A 177 10.64 7.03 17.64
N GLY A 178 11.29 5.92 17.30
CA GLY A 178 11.40 5.41 15.94
C GLY A 178 12.56 4.44 15.76
N SER A 179 12.87 4.07 14.52
CA SER A 179 14.11 3.35 14.19
C SER A 179 15.14 4.31 13.59
N CYS A 180 16.34 4.37 14.15
CA CYS A 180 17.51 4.94 13.47
C CYS A 180 18.84 4.46 14.07
N LYS A 181 19.72 3.95 13.21
CA LYS A 181 21.07 3.48 13.59
C LYS A 181 21.99 4.64 14.01
N ASP A 182 21.95 5.72 13.23
CA ASP A 182 22.87 6.85 13.37
C ASP A 182 22.36 7.95 14.33
N TYR A 183 21.31 7.68 15.12
CA TYR A 183 20.63 8.71 15.93
C TYR A 183 21.56 9.49 16.86
N TYR A 184 22.52 8.79 17.48
CA TYR A 184 23.49 9.38 18.43
C TYR A 184 24.82 9.81 17.79
N SER A 185 25.10 9.42 16.54
CA SER A 185 26.34 9.75 15.83
C SER A 185 26.18 10.90 14.82
N ARG A 186 24.96 11.11 14.31
CA ARG A 186 24.65 12.18 13.34
C ARG A 186 24.71 13.57 13.96
N LYS A 187 25.34 14.52 13.28
CA LYS A 187 25.47 15.92 13.71
C LYS A 187 24.30 16.75 13.20
N LEU A 188 23.63 17.52 14.05
CA LEU A 188 22.63 18.51 13.63
C LEU A 188 23.30 19.66 12.85
N VAL A 189 22.84 19.95 11.63
CA VAL A 189 23.40 20.97 10.72
C VAL A 189 22.36 21.92 10.12
N SER A 190 21.12 21.90 10.62
CA SER A 190 19.99 22.65 10.04
C SER A 190 20.25 24.14 9.78
N ASN A 191 21.02 24.82 10.64
CA ASN A 191 21.33 26.24 10.44
C ASN A 191 22.29 26.44 9.24
N GLU A 192 23.36 25.65 9.16
CA GLU A 192 24.31 25.66 8.04
C GLU A 192 23.56 25.40 6.71
N VAL A 193 22.67 24.40 6.69
CA VAL A 193 21.84 24.05 5.51
C VAL A 193 20.86 25.15 5.10
N ARG A 194 20.32 25.91 6.05
CA ARG A 194 19.40 27.03 5.79
C ARG A 194 20.11 28.28 5.25
N GLU A 195 21.44 28.29 5.19
CA GLU A 195 22.27 29.37 4.64
C GLU A 195 22.91 29.00 3.28
N LEU A 196 23.53 27.82 3.16
CA LEU A 196 24.27 27.37 1.96
C LEU A 196 23.43 27.29 0.67
N ASN A 197 23.98 27.70 -0.47
CA ASN A 197 23.33 27.50 -1.77
C ASN A 197 23.40 26.03 -2.24
N TRP A 198 22.59 25.66 -3.23
CA TRP A 198 22.45 24.27 -3.70
C TRP A 198 23.78 23.60 -4.11
N TYR A 199 24.70 24.35 -4.74
CA TYR A 199 26.00 23.80 -5.13
C TYR A 199 26.87 23.49 -3.90
N GLU A 200 27.03 24.47 -3.01
CA GLU A 200 27.79 24.35 -1.76
C GLU A 200 27.24 23.23 -0.87
N LEU A 201 25.92 23.09 -0.80
CA LEU A 201 25.23 22.04 -0.05
C LEU A 201 25.58 20.63 -0.57
N MET A 202 25.52 20.45 -1.90
CA MET A 202 25.79 19.17 -2.54
C MET A 202 27.29 18.82 -2.54
N GLU A 203 28.17 19.81 -2.66
CA GLU A 203 29.63 19.65 -2.54
C GLU A 203 30.04 19.28 -1.10
N LYS A 204 29.48 19.96 -0.10
CA LYS A 204 29.86 19.78 1.31
C LYS A 204 29.33 18.49 1.93
N TYR A 205 28.08 18.12 1.67
CA TYR A 205 27.43 16.99 2.33
C TYR A 205 27.07 15.83 1.38
N GLY A 206 26.49 16.13 0.22
CA GLY A 206 25.94 15.11 -0.69
C GLY A 206 25.05 14.09 0.05
N ASN A 207 25.31 12.80 -0.16
CA ASN A 207 24.60 11.69 0.50
C ASN A 207 24.91 11.51 2.02
N LYS A 208 25.74 12.36 2.64
CA LYS A 208 25.80 12.45 4.11
C LYS A 208 24.65 13.24 4.69
N LEU A 209 23.98 14.11 3.91
CA LEU A 209 22.85 14.88 4.42
C LEU A 209 21.60 14.01 4.49
N VAL A 210 21.01 13.92 5.68
CA VAL A 210 19.67 13.36 5.88
C VAL A 210 18.70 14.40 6.42
N ILE A 211 17.52 14.43 5.82
CA ILE A 211 16.41 15.30 6.11
C ILE A 211 15.44 14.52 7.00
N VAL A 212 15.13 15.04 8.19
CA VAL A 212 14.35 14.33 9.21
C VAL A 212 13.16 15.19 9.65
N ALA A 213 11.96 14.63 9.58
CA ALA A 213 10.75 15.25 10.12
C ALA A 213 10.64 15.10 11.65
N SER A 214 10.08 16.11 12.29
CA SER A 214 9.75 16.14 13.72
C SER A 214 8.88 14.95 14.14
N GLN A 215 8.90 14.58 15.42
CA GLN A 215 8.07 13.50 15.95
C GLN A 215 6.57 13.73 15.68
N ASN A 216 6.11 14.99 15.70
CA ASN A 216 4.72 15.34 15.42
C ASN A 216 4.37 15.11 13.95
N LEU A 217 5.19 15.61 13.02
CA LEU A 217 4.97 15.46 11.58
C LEU A 217 5.07 13.98 11.16
N ARG A 218 5.97 13.20 11.78
CA ARG A 218 6.00 11.73 11.61
C ARG A 218 4.78 11.01 12.21
N LYS A 219 4.28 11.41 13.38
CA LYS A 219 3.03 10.82 13.92
C LYS A 219 1.86 11.11 12.97
N HIS A 220 1.75 12.33 12.47
CA HIS A 220 0.68 12.74 11.55
C HIS A 220 0.80 12.07 10.16
N SER A 221 2.00 11.89 9.62
CA SER A 221 2.19 11.16 8.35
C SER A 221 1.80 9.68 8.46
N LEU A 222 1.98 9.06 9.62
CA LEU A 222 1.63 7.65 9.85
C LEU A 222 0.17 7.42 10.26
N PHE A 223 -0.41 8.33 11.05
CA PHE A 223 -1.77 8.17 11.56
C PHE A 223 -2.82 8.45 10.46
N ASN A 224 -4.03 7.95 10.69
CA ASN A 224 -5.21 8.15 9.85
C ASN A 224 -6.23 9.02 10.59
N ASP A 225 -7.03 9.82 9.89
CA ASP A 225 -7.95 10.78 10.51
C ASP A 225 -9.12 10.11 11.27
N LEU A 226 -9.34 8.81 11.02
CA LEU A 226 -10.30 7.97 11.75
C LEU A 226 -9.70 7.29 13.00
N CYS A 227 -8.40 7.47 13.26
CA CYS A 227 -7.73 6.94 14.46
C CYS A 227 -7.91 7.90 15.65
N ASP A 228 -8.06 7.33 16.85
CA ASP A 228 -8.01 8.09 18.09
C ASP A 228 -6.63 8.77 18.24
N PRO A 229 -6.55 10.12 18.28
CA PRO A 229 -5.28 10.83 18.32
C PRO A 229 -4.48 10.59 19.62
N LEU A 230 -5.16 10.10 20.67
CA LEU A 230 -4.57 9.73 21.96
C LEU A 230 -4.07 8.28 21.99
N VAL A 231 -4.08 7.55 20.86
CA VAL A 231 -3.45 6.22 20.78
C VAL A 231 -1.96 6.32 21.08
N GLU A 232 -1.59 5.71 22.21
CA GLU A 232 -0.23 5.38 22.60
C GLU A 232 0.16 4.02 21.98
N LEU A 233 1.41 3.92 21.50
CA LEU A 233 2.01 2.71 20.96
C LEU A 233 3.31 2.42 21.70
N MET A 234 3.64 1.14 21.88
CA MET A 234 4.98 0.75 22.32
C MET A 234 6.00 1.06 21.21
N ASP A 235 7.26 1.33 21.59
CA ASP A 235 8.35 1.69 20.68
C ASP A 235 8.45 0.75 19.46
N SER A 236 8.34 -0.56 19.71
CA SER A 236 8.37 -1.60 18.67
C SER A 236 7.16 -1.57 17.72
N GLN A 237 5.97 -1.23 18.24
CA GLN A 237 4.76 -1.05 17.42
C GLN A 237 4.85 0.22 16.58
N TYR A 238 5.43 1.30 17.12
CA TYR A 238 5.71 2.51 16.37
C TYR A 238 6.78 2.26 15.28
N CYS A 239 7.82 1.47 15.57
CA CYS A 239 8.81 1.06 14.55
C CYS A 239 8.20 0.19 13.44
N VAL A 240 7.25 -0.71 13.76
CA VAL A 240 6.47 -1.44 12.74
C VAL A 240 5.65 -0.47 11.90
N LEU A 241 5.00 0.52 12.52
CA LEU A 241 4.21 1.52 11.81
C LEU A 241 5.07 2.43 10.91
N GLU A 242 6.23 2.89 11.38
CA GLU A 242 7.23 3.61 10.55
C GLU A 242 7.66 2.76 9.36
N ARG A 243 7.99 1.48 9.56
CA ARG A 243 8.43 0.60 8.46
C ARG A 243 7.31 0.33 7.45
N ILE A 244 6.06 0.18 7.89
CA ILE A 244 4.88 0.10 7.02
C ILE A 244 4.70 1.42 6.24
N GLY A 245 4.75 2.57 6.91
CA GLY A 245 4.67 3.89 6.25
C GLY A 245 5.76 4.08 5.19
N ARG A 246 6.98 3.65 5.49
CA ARG A 246 8.14 3.71 4.58
C ARG A 246 7.93 2.97 3.26
N SER A 247 7.04 1.98 3.22
CA SER A 247 6.73 1.21 2.00
C SER A 247 5.69 1.85 1.05
N ARG A 248 4.96 2.89 1.49
CA ARG A 248 3.87 3.55 0.72
C ARG A 248 2.94 2.51 0.05
N LYS A 249 2.68 2.64 -1.27
CA LYS A 249 1.78 1.78 -2.08
C LYS A 249 2.23 0.31 -2.18
N GLN A 250 3.46 -0.04 -1.77
CA GLN A 250 3.97 -1.41 -1.83
C GLN A 250 3.57 -2.24 -0.59
N GLY A 251 3.44 -1.60 0.58
CA GLY A 251 3.19 -2.26 1.87
C GLY A 251 4.37 -3.11 2.40
N GLU A 252 4.31 -3.55 3.65
CA GLU A 252 5.31 -4.47 4.24
C GLU A 252 4.73 -5.88 4.45
N VAL A 253 5.51 -6.91 4.12
CA VAL A 253 5.09 -8.32 4.25
C VAL A 253 5.30 -8.88 5.66
N THR A 254 4.41 -9.78 6.10
CA THR A 254 4.53 -10.48 7.40
C THR A 254 5.41 -11.74 7.36
N GLN A 255 5.84 -12.19 6.19
CA GLN A 255 6.72 -13.34 5.94
C GLN A 255 7.64 -13.06 4.75
N GLY A 256 8.64 -13.91 4.51
CA GLY A 256 9.67 -13.72 3.47
C GLY A 256 10.97 -13.11 4.01
N LYS A 257 12.02 -13.07 3.18
CA LYS A 257 13.39 -12.66 3.56
C LYS A 257 13.48 -11.20 4.00
N MET A 258 12.64 -10.35 3.42
CA MET A 258 12.53 -8.91 3.74
C MET A 258 11.15 -8.61 4.31
N SER A 259 10.94 -8.96 5.58
CA SER A 259 9.64 -8.89 6.26
C SER A 259 9.74 -8.26 7.64
N LEU A 260 8.59 -7.86 8.21
CA LEU A 260 8.47 -7.24 9.53
C LEU A 260 9.01 -8.11 10.69
N GLN A 261 9.39 -9.35 10.43
CA GLN A 261 10.05 -10.25 11.38
C GLN A 261 11.42 -9.73 11.84
N CYS A 262 12.04 -8.81 11.09
CA CYS A 262 13.24 -8.10 11.54
C CYS A 262 13.01 -7.23 12.78
N ILE A 263 11.78 -6.73 12.98
CA ILE A 263 11.34 -5.98 14.17
C ILE A 263 10.71 -6.93 15.20
N ALA A 264 9.73 -7.72 14.73
CA ALA A 264 9.00 -8.68 15.54
C ALA A 264 9.64 -10.07 15.41
N LYS A 265 10.61 -10.36 16.29
CA LYS A 265 11.49 -11.55 16.28
C LYS A 265 10.79 -12.91 16.16
N ASP A 266 9.49 -12.99 16.41
CA ASP A 266 8.68 -14.18 16.23
C ASP A 266 7.28 -13.83 15.61
N PRO A 267 6.66 -14.77 14.87
CA PRO A 267 5.36 -14.51 14.22
C PRO A 267 4.20 -14.20 15.16
N LYS A 268 4.24 -14.65 16.43
CA LYS A 268 3.16 -14.43 17.40
C LYS A 268 3.21 -13.00 17.95
N THR A 269 4.41 -12.48 18.21
CA THR A 269 4.62 -11.04 18.49
C THR A 269 4.16 -10.18 17.32
N LEU A 270 4.50 -10.56 16.07
CA LEU A 270 4.05 -9.84 14.88
C LEU A 270 2.51 -9.86 14.73
N PHE A 271 1.88 -11.00 15.00
CA PHE A 271 0.42 -11.13 15.00
C PHE A 271 -0.25 -10.14 15.98
N TYR A 272 0.26 -10.02 17.21
CA TYR A 272 -0.29 -9.07 18.20
C TYR A 272 -0.04 -7.61 17.81
N TYR A 273 1.13 -7.28 17.26
CA TYR A 273 1.40 -5.93 16.75
C TYR A 273 0.46 -5.58 15.59
N ARG A 274 0.29 -6.49 14.63
CA ARG A 274 -0.69 -6.35 13.53
C ARG A 274 -2.09 -6.13 14.08
N LYS A 275 -2.58 -7.03 14.95
CA LYS A 275 -3.95 -6.98 15.48
C LYS A 275 -4.25 -5.65 16.19
N LEU A 276 -3.33 -5.17 17.03
CA LEU A 276 -3.52 -3.88 17.71
C LEU A 276 -3.51 -2.69 16.74
N LEU A 277 -2.64 -2.67 15.73
CA LEU A 277 -2.61 -1.59 14.74
C LEU A 277 -3.85 -1.60 13.81
N GLU A 278 -4.42 -2.78 13.53
CA GLU A 278 -5.70 -2.95 12.83
C GLU A 278 -6.88 -2.46 13.70
N GLU A 279 -6.94 -2.88 14.99
CA GLU A 279 -7.94 -2.43 15.97
C GLU A 279 -7.92 -0.91 16.21
N LYS A 280 -6.80 -0.23 15.90
CA LYS A 280 -6.65 1.23 15.97
C LYS A 280 -6.82 1.95 14.63
N LEU A 281 -7.23 1.27 13.57
CA LEU A 281 -7.41 1.84 12.22
C LEU A 281 -6.16 2.56 11.68
N LEU A 282 -4.97 2.15 12.15
CA LEU A 282 -3.67 2.67 11.71
C LEU A 282 -3.17 1.93 10.46
N ILE A 283 -3.47 0.63 10.37
CA ILE A 283 -3.10 -0.21 9.23
C ILE A 283 -4.29 -1.01 8.71
N THR A 284 -4.18 -1.44 7.46
CA THR A 284 -5.03 -2.45 6.82
C THR A 284 -4.17 -3.55 6.20
N LYS A 285 -4.75 -4.73 5.98
CA LYS A 285 -4.09 -5.92 5.44
C LYS A 285 -4.73 -6.39 4.15
N GLN A 286 -3.94 -7.02 3.28
CA GLN A 286 -4.44 -7.89 2.22
C GLN A 286 -3.66 -9.21 2.19
N THR A 287 -4.37 -10.30 1.90
CA THR A 287 -3.82 -11.65 1.73
C THR A 287 -2.74 -11.64 0.64
N PHE A 288 -1.57 -12.21 0.94
CA PHE A 288 -0.44 -12.19 0.03
C PHE A 288 0.23 -13.56 -0.05
N MET A 289 0.45 -14.03 -1.27
CA MET A 289 1.08 -15.32 -1.55
C MET A 289 2.39 -15.08 -2.32
N MET A 290 3.48 -15.63 -1.81
CA MET A 290 4.81 -15.53 -2.43
C MET A 290 5.45 -16.91 -2.59
N LYS A 291 6.45 -17.01 -3.46
CA LYS A 291 7.24 -18.21 -3.71
C LYS A 291 8.67 -17.98 -3.23
N SER A 292 9.10 -18.74 -2.22
CA SER A 292 10.46 -18.69 -1.67
C SER A 292 11.10 -20.05 -1.74
N ASN A 293 12.26 -20.16 -2.39
CA ASN A 293 13.06 -21.39 -2.50
C ASN A 293 12.22 -22.63 -2.92
N ASN A 294 11.36 -22.46 -3.93
CA ASN A 294 10.38 -23.44 -4.45
C ASN A 294 9.25 -23.86 -3.49
N SER A 295 9.15 -23.28 -2.30
CA SER A 295 7.97 -23.37 -1.43
C SER A 295 7.03 -22.17 -1.63
N ASN A 296 5.73 -22.39 -1.49
CA ASN A 296 4.75 -21.31 -1.43
C ASN A 296 4.56 -20.87 0.02
N MET A 297 4.55 -19.56 0.27
CA MET A 297 4.35 -18.95 1.58
C MET A 297 3.14 -18.02 1.54
N ASN A 298 2.21 -18.23 2.47
CA ASN A 298 1.01 -17.42 2.62
C ASN A 298 1.16 -16.50 3.83
N GLY A 299 0.95 -15.20 3.62
CA GLY A 299 1.00 -14.18 4.65
C GLY A 299 0.11 -13.00 4.31
N ASN A 300 0.44 -11.84 4.85
CA ASN A 300 -0.26 -10.59 4.59
C ASN A 300 0.74 -9.50 4.17
N VAL A 301 0.28 -8.54 3.36
CA VAL A 301 0.94 -7.24 3.19
C VAL A 301 0.14 -6.20 3.96
N LEU A 302 0.83 -5.46 4.83
CA LEU A 302 0.27 -4.42 5.68
C LEU A 302 0.55 -3.04 5.08
N HIS A 303 -0.45 -2.16 5.09
CA HIS A 303 -0.38 -0.80 4.52
C HIS A 303 -0.97 0.21 5.52
N LEU A 304 -0.52 1.46 5.48
CA LEU A 304 -1.33 2.57 6.02
C LEU A 304 -2.59 2.71 5.15
N LEU A 305 -3.73 3.09 5.75
CA LEU A 305 -5.02 3.14 5.03
C LEU A 305 -4.96 4.03 3.77
N LYS A 306 -4.31 5.19 3.87
CA LYS A 306 -4.10 6.14 2.76
C LYS A 306 -3.15 5.67 1.64
N PHE A 307 -2.47 4.53 1.81
CA PHE A 307 -1.65 3.88 0.79
C PHE A 307 -2.15 2.48 0.41
N TYR A 308 -3.34 2.09 0.88
CA TYR A 308 -3.94 0.83 0.48
C TYR A 308 -4.32 0.83 -1.00
N ASN A 309 -3.95 -0.23 -1.70
CA ASN A 309 -4.31 -0.48 -3.09
C ASN A 309 -4.63 -1.99 -3.21
N GLU A 310 -5.87 -2.34 -3.55
CA GLU A 310 -6.30 -3.74 -3.63
C GLU A 310 -5.57 -4.47 -4.76
N ARG A 311 -4.78 -5.49 -4.42
CA ARG A 311 -4.02 -6.32 -5.36
C ARG A 311 -4.56 -7.75 -5.37
N LYS A 312 -5.66 -7.96 -6.09
CA LYS A 312 -6.22 -9.30 -6.32
C LYS A 312 -5.18 -10.23 -6.98
N PRO A 313 -4.84 -11.39 -6.37
CA PRO A 313 -3.92 -12.35 -6.99
C PRO A 313 -4.45 -12.89 -8.33
N LYS A 314 -3.55 -13.28 -9.25
CA LYS A 314 -3.92 -13.89 -10.56
C LYS A 314 -4.93 -15.04 -10.38
N ALA A 315 -4.72 -15.89 -9.38
CA ALA A 315 -5.65 -16.98 -9.04
C ALA A 315 -7.05 -16.51 -8.62
N GLN A 316 -7.19 -15.40 -7.89
CA GLN A 316 -8.49 -14.83 -7.53
C GLN A 316 -9.21 -14.31 -8.77
N VAL A 317 -8.53 -13.54 -9.62
CA VAL A 317 -9.10 -12.98 -10.86
C VAL A 317 -9.54 -14.09 -11.83
N LEU A 318 -8.75 -15.17 -11.96
CA LEU A 318 -9.13 -16.36 -12.72
C LEU A 318 -10.34 -17.07 -12.12
N THR A 319 -10.45 -17.13 -10.78
CA THR A 319 -11.61 -17.73 -10.09
C THR A 319 -12.87 -16.90 -10.29
N GLU A 320 -12.80 -15.58 -10.11
CA GLU A 320 -13.90 -14.64 -10.38
C GLU A 320 -14.39 -14.79 -11.84
N LYS A 321 -13.48 -14.88 -12.81
CA LYS A 321 -13.83 -15.13 -14.22
C LYS A 321 -14.52 -16.49 -14.44
N ILE A 322 -14.00 -17.58 -13.87
CA ILE A 322 -14.61 -18.92 -14.03
C ILE A 322 -15.98 -18.97 -13.37
N VAL A 323 -16.12 -18.43 -12.15
CA VAL A 323 -17.38 -18.40 -11.41
C VAL A 323 -18.45 -17.60 -12.15
N ASN A 324 -18.11 -16.44 -12.73
CA ASN A 324 -19.06 -15.64 -13.51
C ASN A 324 -19.50 -16.37 -14.78
N ILE A 325 -18.57 -17.00 -15.52
CA ILE A 325 -18.90 -17.81 -16.70
C ILE A 325 -19.80 -19.00 -16.31
N LEU A 326 -19.57 -19.65 -15.17
CA LEU A 326 -20.45 -20.72 -14.69
C LEU A 326 -21.84 -20.20 -14.33
N LYS A 327 -21.99 -18.98 -13.77
CA LYS A 327 -23.31 -18.38 -13.46
C LYS A 327 -24.16 -18.14 -14.71
N GLU A 328 -23.54 -17.96 -15.88
CA GLU A 328 -24.21 -17.84 -17.19
C GLU A 328 -24.55 -19.19 -17.86
N LYS A 329 -24.00 -20.31 -17.37
CA LYS A 329 -24.12 -21.63 -18.00
C LYS A 329 -25.33 -22.44 -17.48
N PRO A 330 -25.96 -23.27 -18.34
CA PRO A 330 -27.04 -24.15 -17.91
C PRO A 330 -26.54 -25.10 -16.81
N HIS A 331 -27.34 -25.26 -15.76
CA HIS A 331 -27.02 -26.03 -14.55
C HIS A 331 -25.71 -25.62 -13.85
N TYR A 332 -25.17 -24.43 -14.12
CA TYR A 332 -23.90 -23.91 -13.59
C TYR A 332 -22.69 -24.83 -13.82
N ARG A 333 -22.67 -25.50 -15.00
CA ARG A 333 -21.67 -26.52 -15.37
C ARG A 333 -20.99 -26.20 -16.68
N MET A 334 -19.73 -26.64 -16.81
CA MET A 334 -18.94 -26.52 -18.03
C MET A 334 -17.94 -27.68 -18.13
N ASP A 335 -17.71 -28.22 -19.34
CA ASP A 335 -16.74 -29.31 -19.51
C ASP A 335 -15.29 -28.81 -19.62
N TYR A 336 -14.33 -29.74 -19.48
CA TYR A 336 -12.90 -29.43 -19.53
C TYR A 336 -12.40 -29.07 -20.94
N VAL A 337 -13.17 -29.30 -22.01
CA VAL A 337 -12.82 -28.90 -23.39
C VAL A 337 -13.20 -27.45 -23.62
N GLU A 338 -14.36 -27.00 -23.16
CA GLU A 338 -14.75 -25.60 -23.18
C GLU A 338 -13.90 -24.76 -22.23
N LEU A 339 -13.65 -25.23 -21.00
CA LEU A 339 -12.76 -24.57 -20.05
C LEU A 339 -11.36 -24.29 -20.66
N ARG A 340 -10.81 -25.24 -21.44
CA ARG A 340 -9.50 -25.10 -22.11
C ARG A 340 -9.51 -24.18 -23.33
N LYS A 341 -10.68 -23.76 -23.84
CA LYS A 341 -10.81 -22.73 -24.89
C LYS A 341 -10.82 -21.31 -24.32
N LEU A 342 -11.21 -21.13 -23.05
CA LEU A 342 -11.39 -19.84 -22.40
C LEU A 342 -10.10 -19.18 -21.87
N PHE A 343 -8.98 -19.92 -21.90
CA PHE A 343 -7.67 -19.50 -21.39
C PHE A 343 -6.54 -20.06 -22.25
N SER A 344 -5.59 -19.20 -22.64
CA SER A 344 -4.48 -19.58 -23.53
C SER A 344 -3.49 -20.56 -22.89
N ASN A 345 -3.34 -20.51 -21.56
CA ASN A 345 -2.41 -21.38 -20.83
C ASN A 345 -3.14 -22.56 -20.16
N ASN A 346 -2.84 -23.77 -20.62
CA ASN A 346 -3.46 -25.00 -20.14
C ASN A 346 -2.92 -25.50 -18.79
N GLU A 347 -1.73 -25.05 -18.38
CA GLU A 347 -1.09 -25.46 -17.12
C GLU A 347 -1.57 -24.64 -15.94
N GLU A 348 -1.77 -23.33 -16.14
CA GLU A 348 -2.39 -22.42 -15.15
C GLU A 348 -3.73 -22.98 -14.65
N ILE A 349 -4.64 -23.35 -15.57
CA ILE A 349 -5.91 -24.00 -15.24
C ILE A 349 -5.65 -25.29 -14.44
N SER A 350 -4.72 -26.12 -14.90
CA SER A 350 -4.44 -27.44 -14.31
C SER A 350 -3.76 -27.36 -12.93
N LYS A 351 -3.29 -26.18 -12.51
CA LYS A 351 -2.83 -25.86 -11.16
C LYS A 351 -3.93 -25.16 -10.35
N LEU A 352 -4.66 -24.21 -10.94
CA LEU A 352 -5.81 -23.51 -10.34
C LEU A 352 -6.89 -24.48 -9.83
N LEU A 353 -7.26 -25.47 -10.65
CA LEU A 353 -8.23 -26.53 -10.29
C LEU A 353 -7.80 -27.38 -9.07
N LYS A 354 -6.53 -27.30 -8.64
CA LYS A 354 -5.99 -28.01 -7.47
C LYS A 354 -5.84 -27.13 -6.23
N LEU A 355 -6.10 -25.82 -6.32
CA LEU A 355 -6.01 -24.93 -5.17
C LEU A 355 -7.22 -25.16 -4.24
N PRO A 356 -7.03 -25.40 -2.93
CA PRO A 356 -8.15 -25.61 -2.00
C PRO A 356 -9.15 -24.45 -1.98
N ILE A 357 -8.65 -23.21 -2.06
CA ILE A 357 -9.47 -22.00 -2.15
C ILE A 357 -10.37 -22.00 -3.40
N PHE A 358 -9.90 -22.50 -4.56
CA PHE A 358 -10.73 -22.62 -5.77
C PHE A 358 -11.82 -23.70 -5.59
N GLN A 359 -11.45 -24.82 -4.98
CA GLN A 359 -12.36 -25.96 -4.75
C GLN A 359 -13.49 -25.67 -3.75
N LYS A 360 -13.41 -24.58 -2.98
CA LYS A 360 -14.55 -24.04 -2.18
C LYS A 360 -15.68 -23.49 -3.04
N PHE A 361 -15.38 -22.98 -4.24
CA PHE A 361 -16.37 -22.39 -5.14
C PHE A 361 -16.84 -23.38 -6.21
N VAL A 362 -15.95 -24.24 -6.70
CA VAL A 362 -16.18 -25.07 -7.88
C VAL A 362 -15.77 -26.52 -7.63
N ARG A 363 -16.71 -27.46 -7.79
CA ARG A 363 -16.41 -28.91 -7.83
C ARG A 363 -15.66 -29.22 -9.11
N THR A 364 -14.53 -29.91 -8.99
CA THR A 364 -13.73 -30.35 -10.12
C THR A 364 -13.97 -31.82 -10.44
N ASP A 365 -13.64 -32.23 -11.66
CA ASP A 365 -13.65 -33.63 -12.13
C ASP A 365 -15.01 -34.35 -12.02
N VAL A 366 -16.12 -33.61 -11.99
CA VAL A 366 -17.49 -34.14 -11.86
C VAL A 366 -17.80 -35.05 -13.06
N PRO A 367 -18.14 -36.34 -12.85
CA PRO A 367 -18.39 -37.29 -13.93
C PRO A 367 -19.85 -37.20 -14.41
N LEU A 368 -20.05 -36.60 -15.58
CA LEU A 368 -21.35 -36.46 -16.24
C LEU A 368 -21.38 -37.29 -17.54
N ARG A 369 -22.55 -37.45 -18.16
CA ARG A 369 -22.71 -38.17 -19.42
C ARG A 369 -22.38 -37.25 -20.59
N TYR A 370 -21.86 -37.80 -21.69
CA TYR A 370 -21.53 -36.99 -22.86
C TYR A 370 -22.74 -36.21 -23.40
N ARG A 371 -23.93 -36.82 -23.39
CA ARG A 371 -25.16 -36.18 -23.88
C ARG A 371 -25.79 -35.17 -22.90
N ASP A 372 -25.26 -35.03 -21.68
CA ASP A 372 -25.68 -33.97 -20.76
C ASP A 372 -25.18 -32.58 -21.24
N PHE A 373 -24.08 -32.54 -22.02
CA PHE A 373 -23.55 -31.33 -22.68
C PHE A 373 -23.86 -31.28 -24.18
N TYR A 374 -23.89 -32.43 -24.85
CA TYR A 374 -24.08 -32.54 -26.30
C TYR A 374 -25.26 -33.48 -26.62
N PRO A 375 -26.52 -33.06 -26.41
CA PRO A 375 -27.69 -33.94 -26.51
C PRO A 375 -27.87 -34.56 -27.91
N ASP A 376 -27.57 -33.79 -28.94
CA ASP A 376 -27.69 -34.14 -30.37
C ASP A 376 -26.44 -34.83 -30.95
N ALA A 377 -25.44 -35.15 -30.11
CA ALA A 377 -24.19 -35.73 -30.57
C ALA A 377 -24.40 -37.04 -31.35
N PRO A 378 -23.72 -37.24 -32.50
CA PRO A 378 -23.84 -38.45 -33.29
C PRO A 378 -23.29 -39.68 -32.55
N LYS A 379 -23.81 -40.85 -32.90
CA LYS A 379 -23.62 -42.12 -32.17
C LYS A 379 -22.18 -42.60 -32.03
N TYR A 380 -21.23 -42.07 -32.80
CA TYR A 380 -19.79 -42.37 -32.66
C TYR A 380 -19.07 -41.46 -31.63
N GLU A 381 -19.66 -40.32 -31.26
CA GLU A 381 -19.07 -39.34 -30.34
C GLU A 381 -19.41 -39.64 -28.88
N TRP A 382 -20.64 -40.04 -28.56
CA TRP A 382 -21.01 -40.37 -27.17
C TRP A 382 -20.82 -41.83 -26.78
N LYS A 383 -20.69 -42.77 -27.73
CA LYS A 383 -20.60 -44.23 -27.43
C LYS A 383 -19.16 -44.75 -27.33
N LEU A 384 -18.89 -45.64 -26.38
CA LEU A 384 -17.57 -46.29 -26.24
C LEU A 384 -17.34 -47.35 -27.32
N LYS A 385 -16.20 -47.28 -28.04
CA LYS A 385 -15.85 -48.19 -29.16
C LYS A 385 -15.74 -49.69 -28.79
N LYS A 386 -15.67 -50.05 -27.51
CA LYS A 386 -15.49 -51.44 -27.02
C LYS A 386 -16.57 -51.96 -26.06
N LYS A 387 -17.56 -51.14 -25.67
CA LYS A 387 -18.67 -51.53 -24.77
C LYS A 387 -19.91 -50.72 -25.11
N ASP A 388 -21.10 -51.30 -24.99
CA ASP A 388 -22.36 -50.56 -25.16
C ASP A 388 -22.68 -49.71 -23.92
N LYS A 389 -21.84 -48.70 -23.70
CA LYS A 389 -21.97 -47.69 -22.64
C LYS A 389 -21.62 -46.32 -23.19
N GLU A 390 -22.30 -45.32 -22.65
CA GLU A 390 -22.02 -43.91 -22.92
C GLU A 390 -20.65 -43.51 -22.33
N LYS A 391 -19.96 -42.57 -22.99
CA LYS A 391 -18.74 -41.95 -22.47
C LYS A 391 -19.10 -41.00 -21.34
N THR A 392 -18.33 -41.05 -20.26
CA THR A 392 -18.36 -39.99 -19.25
C THR A 392 -17.47 -38.82 -19.68
N VAL A 393 -17.96 -37.60 -19.45
CA VAL A 393 -17.21 -36.36 -19.58
C VAL A 393 -16.92 -35.84 -18.18
N ARG A 394 -15.72 -35.30 -17.97
CA ARG A 394 -15.39 -34.58 -16.74
C ARG A 394 -15.75 -33.11 -16.91
N ALA A 395 -16.45 -32.58 -15.92
CA ALA A 395 -16.92 -31.20 -15.89
C ALA A 395 -16.52 -30.51 -14.59
N ILE A 396 -16.58 -29.18 -14.61
CA ILE A 396 -16.60 -28.34 -13.42
C ILE A 396 -18.04 -27.88 -13.15
N GLU A 397 -18.39 -27.76 -11.87
CA GLU A 397 -19.73 -27.37 -11.41
C GLU A 397 -19.59 -26.31 -10.30
N LEU A 398 -20.34 -25.21 -10.39
CA LEU A 398 -20.39 -24.22 -9.32
C LEU A 398 -21.12 -24.80 -8.09
N ILE A 399 -20.52 -24.68 -6.90
CA ILE A 399 -21.07 -25.25 -5.66
C ILE A 399 -22.33 -24.50 -5.22
N ASP A 400 -22.28 -23.17 -5.25
CA ASP A 400 -23.38 -22.27 -4.90
C ASP A 400 -23.29 -20.97 -5.72
N PRO A 401 -24.33 -20.61 -6.50
CA PRO A 401 -24.41 -19.34 -7.22
C PRO A 401 -24.40 -18.07 -6.34
N GLN A 402 -24.71 -18.16 -5.05
CA GLN A 402 -24.76 -17.00 -4.16
C GLN A 402 -23.40 -16.62 -3.57
N LEU A 403 -22.41 -17.53 -3.59
CA LEU A 403 -21.06 -17.25 -3.08
C LEU A 403 -20.41 -16.05 -3.81
N ASN A 404 -19.82 -15.17 -3.00
CA ASN A 404 -18.97 -14.07 -3.43
C ASN A 404 -17.51 -14.50 -3.31
N VAL A 405 -16.81 -14.58 -4.45
CA VAL A 405 -15.39 -15.00 -4.47
C VAL A 405 -14.51 -14.03 -3.67
N ALA A 406 -14.79 -12.74 -3.71
CA ALA A 406 -13.93 -11.72 -3.10
C ALA A 406 -14.03 -11.67 -1.57
N SER A 407 -15.16 -12.04 -0.96
CA SER A 407 -15.24 -12.16 0.50
C SER A 407 -14.54 -13.44 0.96
N CYS A 408 -14.93 -14.59 0.37
CA CYS A 408 -14.40 -15.90 0.75
C CYS A 408 -12.89 -16.08 0.47
N TRP A 409 -12.29 -15.31 -0.44
CA TRP A 409 -10.83 -15.26 -0.66
C TRP A 409 -10.07 -14.51 0.44
N ASN A 410 -10.74 -13.58 1.12
CA ASN A 410 -10.19 -12.87 2.28
C ASN A 410 -10.50 -13.60 3.61
N GLU A 411 -11.61 -14.34 3.67
CA GLU A 411 -12.06 -15.15 4.80
C GLU A 411 -11.13 -16.33 5.17
N GLU A 412 -10.11 -16.67 4.38
CA GLU A 412 -9.04 -17.57 4.86
C GLU A 412 -8.15 -16.96 5.97
N ASN A 413 -8.31 -15.66 6.26
CA ASN A 413 -7.81 -15.05 7.51
C ASN A 413 -8.81 -15.15 8.68
N VAL A 414 -10.04 -15.62 8.46
CA VAL A 414 -11.09 -15.73 9.49
C VAL A 414 -11.02 -17.07 10.21
N SER A 415 -10.38 -18.10 9.65
CA SER A 415 -10.00 -19.30 10.42
C SER A 415 -8.92 -19.07 11.50
N ASP A 416 -8.28 -17.90 11.51
CA ASP A 416 -7.45 -17.40 12.63
C ASP A 416 -8.30 -16.71 13.72
N LEU A 417 -9.60 -16.50 13.50
CA LEU A 417 -10.54 -16.31 14.60
C LEU A 417 -10.86 -17.69 15.18
N SER A 418 -10.45 -17.92 16.42
CA SER A 418 -11.05 -18.96 17.24
C SER A 418 -12.57 -18.75 17.28
N SER A 419 -13.34 -19.76 16.90
CA SER A 419 -14.80 -19.73 16.71
C SER A 419 -15.54 -18.81 17.69
N ASP A 420 -16.19 -17.78 17.14
CA ASP A 420 -17.42 -17.12 17.63
C ASP A 420 -17.80 -16.00 16.62
N ASP A 421 -18.33 -16.39 15.45
CA ASP A 421 -18.96 -15.46 14.50
C ASP A 421 -20.35 -15.04 15.02
N GLU A 422 -20.41 -14.07 15.96
CA GLU A 422 -21.67 -13.40 16.32
C GLU A 422 -21.99 -12.26 15.33
N ALA A 423 -23.26 -12.16 14.94
CA ALA A 423 -23.67 -11.36 13.78
C ALA A 423 -23.61 -9.84 13.99
N LEU A 424 -23.28 -9.11 12.92
CA LEU A 424 -23.29 -7.65 12.89
C LEU A 424 -24.70 -7.09 13.16
N SER A 425 -24.80 -6.21 14.16
CA SER A 425 -25.95 -5.35 14.43
C SER A 425 -25.47 -3.96 14.85
N GLU A 426 -26.31 -2.94 14.70
CA GLU A 426 -25.88 -1.53 14.63
C GLU A 426 -25.33 -0.98 15.95
N ILE A 427 -24.01 -0.74 16.00
CA ILE A 427 -23.38 0.03 17.07
C ILE A 427 -23.59 1.52 16.82
N SER A 428 -24.19 2.24 17.77
CA SER A 428 -24.36 3.69 17.67
C SER A 428 -23.02 4.43 17.69
N LEU A 429 -22.72 5.15 16.60
CA LEU A 429 -21.45 5.83 16.34
C LEU A 429 -21.14 7.01 17.27
N THR A 430 -22.04 7.40 18.18
CA THR A 430 -21.94 8.65 18.95
C THR A 430 -21.36 8.52 20.36
N ASP A 431 -21.25 7.30 20.91
CA ASP A 431 -20.79 7.03 22.28
C ASP A 431 -19.62 6.04 22.29
N SER A 432 -18.66 6.23 23.20
CA SER A 432 -17.60 5.22 23.42
C SER A 432 -18.20 3.90 23.95
N THR A 433 -17.61 2.76 23.60
CA THR A 433 -18.06 1.44 24.11
C THR A 433 -18.05 1.34 25.64
N LEU A 434 -17.16 2.07 26.33
CA LEU A 434 -17.17 2.17 27.79
C LEU A 434 -18.37 3.01 28.29
N THR A 435 -18.79 4.03 27.56
CA THR A 435 -20.01 4.79 27.83
C THR A 435 -21.26 3.94 27.57
N GLN A 436 -21.28 3.16 26.48
CA GLN A 436 -22.39 2.27 26.12
C GLN A 436 -22.61 1.17 27.18
N VAL A 437 -21.54 0.45 27.57
CA VAL A 437 -21.59 -0.54 28.67
C VAL A 437 -22.02 0.13 29.98
N PHE A 438 -21.54 1.34 30.28
CA PHE A 438 -21.95 2.05 31.49
C PHE A 438 -23.44 2.43 31.48
N LYS A 439 -23.98 2.95 30.37
CA LYS A 439 -25.41 3.22 30.19
C LYS A 439 -26.23 1.95 30.42
N ILE A 440 -25.90 0.84 29.74
CA ILE A 440 -26.60 -0.45 29.89
C ILE A 440 -26.58 -0.99 31.33
N VAL A 441 -25.53 -0.74 32.10
CA VAL A 441 -25.49 -1.09 33.53
C VAL A 441 -26.29 -0.11 34.40
N PHE A 442 -26.25 1.19 34.08
CA PHE A 442 -26.99 2.25 34.79
C PHE A 442 -28.50 2.17 34.58
N ASP A 443 -28.93 1.87 33.36
CA ASP A 443 -30.31 1.66 32.94
C ASP A 443 -30.85 0.28 33.38
N SER A 444 -29.99 -0.59 33.95
CA SER A 444 -30.42 -1.88 34.48
C SER A 444 -31.04 -1.75 35.88
N ASP A 445 -32.26 -2.28 36.02
CA ASP A 445 -33.03 -2.35 37.25
C ASP A 445 -32.21 -2.82 38.47
N SER A 446 -32.72 -2.54 39.68
CA SER A 446 -32.20 -2.97 41.01
C SER A 446 -31.85 -4.47 41.18
N LYS A 447 -32.13 -5.32 40.18
CA LYS A 447 -31.73 -6.73 40.10
C LYS A 447 -30.36 -6.93 39.42
N GLY A 448 -29.76 -5.88 38.85
CA GLY A 448 -28.51 -5.86 38.08
C GLY A 448 -28.57 -6.63 36.75
N ILE A 449 -27.54 -6.46 35.92
CA ILE A 449 -27.34 -7.19 34.65
C ILE A 449 -26.12 -8.13 34.73
N THR A 450 -26.11 -9.27 34.02
CA THR A 450 -24.93 -10.16 33.98
C THR A 450 -23.97 -9.76 32.84
N MET A 451 -22.69 -10.11 32.95
CA MET A 451 -21.73 -9.89 31.85
C MET A 451 -22.15 -10.55 30.51
N LYS A 452 -22.92 -11.65 30.54
CA LYS A 452 -23.46 -12.28 29.32
C LYS A 452 -24.63 -11.52 28.72
N ASP A 453 -25.42 -10.85 29.55
CA ASP A 453 -26.53 -10.03 29.08
C ASP A 453 -26.02 -8.67 28.59
N ILE A 454 -24.95 -8.13 29.17
CA ILE A 454 -24.22 -6.97 28.59
C ILE A 454 -23.66 -7.35 27.21
N GLN A 455 -22.95 -8.48 27.05
CA GLN A 455 -22.45 -8.97 25.76
C GLN A 455 -23.53 -8.94 24.67
N ARG A 456 -24.71 -9.51 24.97
CA ARG A 456 -25.87 -9.56 24.07
C ARG A 456 -26.45 -8.18 23.71
N LEU A 457 -26.26 -7.17 24.55
CA LEU A 457 -26.77 -5.81 24.33
C LEU A 457 -25.74 -4.87 23.69
N THR A 458 -24.44 -5.16 23.81
CA THR A 458 -23.36 -4.33 23.22
C THR A 458 -22.72 -4.90 21.97
N ASN A 459 -23.01 -6.17 21.63
CA ASN A 459 -22.33 -6.91 20.57
C ASN A 459 -20.78 -6.86 20.70
N LEU A 460 -20.31 -7.01 21.95
CA LEU A 460 -18.89 -7.02 22.33
C LEU A 460 -18.53 -8.39 22.88
N ASP A 461 -17.36 -8.89 22.52
CA ASP A 461 -16.89 -10.18 23.01
C ASP A 461 -16.81 -10.23 24.55
N PHE A 462 -16.95 -11.43 25.11
CA PHE A 462 -17.01 -11.64 26.56
C PHE A 462 -15.77 -11.10 27.30
N TYR A 463 -14.59 -11.10 26.68
CA TYR A 463 -13.36 -10.57 27.28
C TYR A 463 -13.33 -9.03 27.22
N SER A 464 -13.80 -8.41 26.15
CA SER A 464 -13.99 -6.95 26.07
C SER A 464 -15.00 -6.45 27.11
N VAL A 465 -16.18 -7.09 27.22
CA VAL A 465 -17.16 -6.76 28.27
C VAL A 465 -16.54 -6.92 29.66
N ARG A 466 -15.86 -8.05 29.92
CA ARG A 466 -15.18 -8.32 31.19
C ARG A 466 -14.06 -7.31 31.47
N ALA A 467 -13.37 -6.78 30.46
CA ALA A 467 -12.36 -5.75 30.61
C ALA A 467 -13.00 -4.39 30.94
N ILE A 468 -14.04 -3.98 30.22
CA ILE A 468 -14.76 -2.73 30.45
C ILE A 468 -15.42 -2.73 31.84
N VAL A 469 -16.12 -3.79 32.23
CA VAL A 469 -16.73 -3.90 33.57
C VAL A 469 -15.64 -3.88 34.67
N ARG A 470 -14.47 -4.51 34.44
CA ARG A 470 -13.33 -4.37 35.36
C ARG A 470 -12.82 -2.94 35.48
N ILE A 471 -12.80 -2.17 34.38
CA ILE A 471 -12.43 -0.75 34.40
C ILE A 471 -13.47 0.07 35.17
N LEU A 472 -14.77 -0.17 34.95
CA LEU A 472 -15.86 0.51 35.66
C LEU A 472 -15.83 0.21 37.18
N VAL A 473 -15.60 -1.06 37.57
CA VAL A 473 -15.40 -1.45 38.98
C VAL A 473 -14.14 -0.82 39.56
N LYS A 474 -13.01 -0.79 38.84
CA LYS A 474 -11.77 -0.11 39.28
C LYS A 474 -11.97 1.41 39.45
N ARG A 475 -12.81 2.02 38.61
CA ARG A 475 -13.23 3.44 38.71
C ARG A 475 -14.31 3.69 39.78
N LYS A 476 -14.78 2.67 40.49
CA LYS A 476 -15.91 2.71 41.45
C LYS A 476 -17.24 3.20 40.84
N ALA A 477 -17.39 3.12 39.52
CA ALA A 477 -18.61 3.51 38.81
C ALA A 477 -19.69 2.42 38.82
N VAL A 478 -19.30 1.17 39.06
CA VAL A 478 -20.16 -0.02 39.15
C VAL A 478 -19.67 -0.90 40.30
N GLN A 479 -20.58 -1.56 41.01
CA GLN A 479 -20.25 -2.56 42.04
C GLN A 479 -20.81 -3.92 41.63
N SER A 480 -19.98 -4.97 41.69
CA SER A 480 -20.42 -6.33 41.40
C SER A 480 -20.79 -7.13 42.65
N PHE A 481 -21.76 -8.03 42.50
CA PHE A 481 -22.25 -8.95 43.52
C PHE A 481 -22.45 -10.35 42.94
N LYS A 482 -22.50 -11.36 43.83
CA LYS A 482 -22.58 -12.77 43.44
C LYS A 482 -23.95 -13.32 43.83
N ILE A 483 -24.61 -13.96 42.87
CA ILE A 483 -25.86 -14.67 43.07
C ILE A 483 -25.59 -16.14 42.77
N ASP A 484 -25.72 -17.00 43.77
CA ASP A 484 -25.66 -18.45 43.58
C ASP A 484 -27.02 -18.91 42.99
N ARG A 485 -27.00 -19.53 41.80
CA ARG A 485 -28.16 -20.14 41.14
C ARG A 485 -27.83 -21.59 40.84
N GLU A 486 -28.48 -22.49 41.57
CA GLU A 486 -28.24 -23.94 41.51
C GLU A 486 -26.74 -24.27 41.68
N LYS A 487 -26.17 -25.12 40.82
CA LYS A 487 -24.77 -25.55 40.90
C LYS A 487 -23.77 -24.54 40.32
N GLN A 488 -24.18 -23.31 39.98
CA GLN A 488 -23.30 -22.29 39.41
C GLN A 488 -23.40 -20.92 40.13
N ARG A 489 -22.27 -20.22 40.21
CA ARG A 489 -22.19 -18.86 40.76
C ARG A 489 -22.22 -17.84 39.63
N ILE A 490 -23.23 -16.98 39.62
CA ILE A 490 -23.36 -15.91 38.62
C ILE A 490 -22.86 -14.61 39.24
N VAL A 491 -22.00 -13.89 38.50
CA VAL A 491 -21.61 -12.53 38.84
C VAL A 491 -22.51 -11.56 38.07
N LYS A 492 -23.05 -10.58 38.79
CA LYS A 492 -23.59 -9.34 38.23
C LYS A 492 -22.64 -8.23 38.62
#